data_AF-A0A9Q4A6C9-F1
#
_entry.id   AF-A0A9Q4A6C9-F1
#
_cell.length_a   1.000
_cell.length_b   1.000
_cell.length_c   1.000
_cell.angle_alpha   90.00
_cell.angle_beta   90.00
_cell.angle_gamma   90.00
#
_symmetry.space_group_name_H-M   'P 1'
#
loop_
_entity.id
_entity.type
_entity.pdbx_description
1 polymer ?
#
loop_
_entity_poly.entity_id
_entity_poly.type
_entity_poly.pdbx_seq_one_letter_code
_entity_poly.pdbx_strand_id
1 'polypeptide(L)' 'MRIDSPDGIDHGFEVLAFTGHEAISQPFCFTQQLVCERASLDLESLLGQPAFLQFAPDGGGIHGLIDRIAEGDSGTRLT' A
#
# COMPACT_ATOMS: atom_id res chain seq x y z
N MET A 1 -1.08 -6.15 1.23
CA MET A 1 -0.87 -4.96 2.07
C MET A 1 -2.15 -4.72 2.85
N ARG A 2 -2.07 -4.46 4.15
CA ARG A 2 -3.25 -4.05 4.93
C ARG A 2 -3.03 -2.59 5.34
N ILE A 3 -3.95 -1.71 4.97
CA ILE A 3 -3.96 -0.35 5.51
C ILE A 3 -4.75 -0.43 6.80
N ASP A 4 -4.13 -0.07 7.90
CA ASP A 4 -4.77 -0.02 9.21
C ASP A 4 -5.48 1.32 9.33
N SER A 5 -6.64 1.49 8.69
CA SER A 5 -7.47 2.66 8.97
C SER A 5 -8.13 2.49 10.35
N PRO A 6 -8.35 3.57 11.13
CA PRO A 6 -9.07 3.49 12.41
C PRO A 6 -10.50 2.92 12.26
N ASP A 7 -11.04 2.89 11.05
CA ASP A 7 -12.37 2.33 10.73
C ASP A 7 -12.32 0.86 10.26
N GLY A 8 -11.14 0.23 10.16
CA GLY A 8 -10.99 -1.19 9.84
C GLY A 8 -11.43 -1.57 8.42
N ILE A 9 -11.44 -0.62 7.50
CA ILE A 9 -11.92 -0.84 6.12
C ILE A 9 -10.89 -1.66 5.35
N ASP A 10 -11.27 -2.86 4.90
CA ASP A 10 -10.51 -3.56 3.87
C ASP A 10 -10.67 -2.79 2.56
N HIS A 11 -9.61 -2.12 2.15
CA HIS A 11 -9.61 -1.30 0.95
C HIS A 11 -9.55 -2.14 -0.34
N GLY A 12 -9.44 -3.48 -0.24
CA GLY A 12 -9.46 -4.37 -1.41
C GLY A 12 -8.24 -4.18 -2.33
N PHE A 13 -7.09 -3.84 -1.74
CA PHE A 13 -5.84 -3.69 -2.48
C PHE A 13 -5.10 -5.03 -2.58
N GLU A 14 -4.78 -5.44 -3.81
CA GLU A 14 -3.84 -6.52 -4.08
C GLU A 14 -2.49 -5.94 -4.51
N VAL A 15 -1.39 -6.56 -4.06
CA VAL A 15 -0.03 -6.12 -4.40
C VAL A 15 0.39 -6.76 -5.71
N LEU A 16 0.65 -5.96 -6.75
CA LEU A 16 1.24 -6.43 -8.00
C LEU A 16 2.76 -6.55 -7.88
N ALA A 17 3.39 -5.52 -7.36
CA ALA A 17 4.83 -5.42 -7.21
C ALA A 17 5.19 -4.48 -6.07
N PHE A 18 6.35 -4.68 -5.48
CA PHE A 18 6.93 -3.72 -4.56
C PHE A 18 8.45 -3.67 -4.73
N THR A 19 9.02 -2.51 -4.44
CA THR A 19 10.46 -2.31 -4.34
C THR A 19 10.72 -1.50 -3.08
N GLY A 20 11.90 -1.66 -2.49
CA GLY A 20 12.24 -0.89 -1.30
C GLY A 20 13.72 -0.78 -1.06
N HIS A 21 14.05 0.20 -0.23
CA HIS A 21 15.40 0.45 0.26
C HIS A 21 15.36 0.56 1.78
N GLU A 22 16.23 -0.22 2.43
CA GLU A 22 16.46 -0.16 3.86
C GLU A 22 17.98 -0.25 4.10
N ALA A 23 18.48 0.67 4.92
CA ALA A 23 19.88 0.73 5.30
C ALA A 23 20.02 1.23 6.74
N ILE A 24 21.09 0.80 7.42
CA ILE A 24 21.35 1.21 8.81
C ILE A 24 21.44 2.74 8.88
N SER A 25 20.69 3.32 9.83
CA SER A 25 20.64 4.77 10.08
C SER A 25 20.11 5.62 8.93
N GLN A 26 19.36 5.03 7.99
CA GLN A 26 18.64 5.77 6.95
C GLN A 26 17.13 5.49 7.06
N PRO A 27 16.26 6.47 6.72
CA PRO A 27 14.84 6.19 6.57
C PRO A 27 14.63 5.08 5.54
N PHE A 28 13.81 4.09 5.87
CA PHE A 28 13.37 3.10 4.90
C PHE A 28 12.37 3.74 3.92
N CYS A 29 12.28 3.19 2.71
CA CYS A 29 11.27 3.59 1.74
C CYS A 29 10.84 2.37 0.94
N PHE A 30 9.53 2.15 0.83
CA PHE A 30 8.95 1.11 -0.02
C PHE A 30 7.94 1.73 -0.99
N THR A 31 8.13 1.47 -2.28
CA THR A 31 7.16 1.80 -3.33
C THR A 31 6.38 0.55 -3.68
N GLN A 32 5.06 0.65 -3.70
CA GLN A 32 4.15 -0.46 -3.94
C GLN A 32 3.24 -0.13 -5.12
N GLN A 33 3.08 -1.08 -6.02
CA GLN A 33 2.07 -1.05 -7.08
C GLN A 33 0.92 -1.94 -6.64
N LEU A 34 -0.26 -1.31 -6.55
CA LEU A 34 -1.48 -1.94 -6.07
C LEU A 34 -2.53 -1.94 -7.16
N VAL A 35 -3.40 -2.94 -7.15
CA VAL A 35 -4.67 -2.93 -7.90
C VAL A 35 -5.83 -2.95 -6.94
N CYS A 36 -6.92 -2.28 -7.32
CA CYS A 36 -8.15 -2.23 -6.58
C CYS A 36 -9.32 -2.28 -7.56
N GLU A 37 -10.39 -3.01 -7.22
CA GLU A 37 -11.61 -3.06 -8.04
C GLU A 37 -12.50 -1.81 -7.87
N ARG A 38 -12.20 -0.96 -6.87
CA ARG A 38 -12.99 0.24 -6.56
C ARG A 38 -12.58 1.38 -7.49
N ALA A 39 -13.53 1.88 -8.26
CA ALA A 39 -13.31 2.96 -9.23
C ALA A 39 -13.18 4.38 -8.63
N SER A 40 -13.25 4.53 -7.30
CA SER A 40 -13.22 5.85 -6.65
C SER A 40 -12.69 5.75 -5.22
N LEU A 41 -11.37 5.77 -5.07
CA LEU A 41 -10.69 5.85 -3.79
C LEU A 41 -10.42 7.32 -3.44
N ASP A 42 -10.74 7.73 -2.21
CA ASP A 42 -10.28 9.00 -1.66
C ASP A 42 -8.80 8.87 -1.27
N LEU A 43 -7.91 9.15 -2.22
CA LEU A 43 -6.46 8.97 -2.02
C LEU A 43 -5.91 9.92 -0.96
N GLU A 44 -6.46 11.13 -0.83
CA GLU A 44 -5.99 12.09 0.17
C GLU A 44 -6.25 11.60 1.58
N SER A 45 -7.37 10.90 1.81
CA SER A 45 -7.68 10.29 3.12
C SER A 45 -6.65 9.24 3.57
N LEU A 46 -5.89 8.66 2.62
CA LEU A 46 -4.90 7.63 2.89
C LEU A 46 -3.53 8.21 3.28
N LEU A 47 -3.26 9.47 2.96
CA LEU A 47 -1.99 10.11 3.31
C LEU A 47 -1.83 10.20 4.83
N GLY A 48 -0.64 9.84 5.32
CA GLY A 48 -0.32 9.81 6.76
C GLY A 48 -0.97 8.67 7.53
N GLN A 49 -1.78 7.82 6.89
CA GLN A 49 -2.33 6.63 7.55
C GLN A 49 -1.24 5.56 7.75
N PRO A 50 -1.30 4.80 8.86
CA PRO A 50 -0.44 3.66 9.04
C PRO A 50 -0.78 2.55 8.04
N ALA A 51 0.26 1.89 7.54
CA ALA A 51 0.16 0.79 6.60
C ALA A 51 1.10 -0.35 6.98
N PHE A 52 0.71 -1.56 6.62
CA PHE A 52 1.48 -2.77 6.83
C PHE A 52 1.74 -3.51 5.52
N LEU A 53 3.03 -3.67 5.20
CA LEU A 53 3.51 -4.52 4.12
C LEU A 53 3.93 -5.88 4.69
N GLN A 54 3.01 -6.84 4.62
CA GLN A 54 3.30 -8.24 4.94
C GLN A 54 3.94 -8.93 3.73
N PHE A 55 5.09 -9.57 3.94
CA PHE A 55 5.77 -10.35 2.90
C PHE A 55 6.31 -11.70 3.41
N ALA A 56 6.25 -11.96 4.72
CA ALA A 56 6.65 -13.23 5.29
C ALA A 56 5.44 -14.15 5.53
N PRO A 57 5.59 -15.48 5.33
CA PRO A 57 4.50 -16.45 5.46
C PRO A 57 4.00 -16.62 6.90
N ASP A 58 4.76 -16.18 7.90
CA ASP A 58 4.42 -16.21 9.32
C ASP A 58 3.72 -14.94 9.82
N GLY A 59 3.41 -13.99 8.92
CA GLY A 59 2.85 -12.70 9.30
C GLY A 59 3.87 -11.58 9.47
N GLY A 60 5.17 -11.88 9.33
CA GLY A 60 6.21 -10.86 9.35
C GLY A 60 6.08 -9.84 8.21
N GLY A 61 6.42 -8.59 8.53
CA GLY A 61 6.30 -7.48 7.59
C GLY A 61 6.84 -6.17 8.16
N ILE A 62 6.58 -5.09 7.44
CA ILE A 62 7.04 -3.75 7.77
C ILE A 62 5.84 -2.83 7.98
N HIS A 63 5.84 -2.13 9.12
CA HIS A 63 4.92 -1.03 9.38
C HIS A 63 5.52 0.29 8.86
N GLY A 64 4.68 1.14 8.29
CA GLY A 64 5.07 2.47 7.86
C GLY A 64 3.90 3.42 7.81
N LEU A 65 4.15 4.63 7.32
CA LEU A 65 3.15 5.64 7.02
C LEU A 65 3.08 5.84 5.51
N ILE A 66 1.90 6.14 5.00
CA ILE A 66 1.72 6.49 3.59
C ILE A 66 2.20 7.95 3.40
N ASP A 67 3.44 8.11 2.93
CA ASP A 67 4.02 9.42 2.58
C ASP A 67 3.46 9.96 1.26
N ARG A 68 3.27 9.07 0.29
CA ARG A 68 2.81 9.39 -1.06
C ARG A 68 1.91 8.30 -1.60
N ILE A 69 0.91 8.72 -2.37
CA ILE A 69 -0.01 7.85 -3.08
C ILE A 69 -0.42 8.52 -4.40
N ALA A 70 -0.60 7.71 -5.43
CA ALA A 70 -1.11 8.15 -6.73
C ALA A 70 -1.89 7.01 -7.37
N GLU A 71 -2.95 7.34 -8.11
CA GLU A 71 -3.64 6.38 -8.96
C GLU A 71 -2.92 6.32 -10.32
N GLY A 72 -2.58 5.11 -10.75
CA GLY A 72 -2.01 4.84 -12.07
C GLY A 72 -3.11 4.73 -13.13
N ASP A 73 -2.79 4.11 -14.26
CA ASP A 73 -3.78 3.90 -15.31
C ASP A 73 -4.89 2.94 -14.82
N SER A 74 -6.14 3.39 -14.83
CA SER A 74 -7.32 2.58 -14.50
C SER A 74 -7.63 1.67 -15.70
N GLY A 75 -6.71 0.74 -16.00
CA GLY A 75 -6.79 -0.13 -17.16
C GLY A 75 -8.18 -0.77 -17.24
N THR A 76 -8.94 -0.47 -18.30
CA THR A 76 -10.21 -1.17 -18.54
C THR A 76 -9.90 -2.64 -18.67
N ARG A 77 -10.41 -3.46 -17.73
CA ARG A 77 -10.38 -4.93 -17.67
C ARG A 77 -9.51 -5.60 -18.76
N LEU A 78 -8.42 -6.24 -18.35
CA LEU A 78 -7.75 -7.24 -19.18
C LEU A 78 -8.73 -8.41 -19.38
N THR A 79 -9.45 -8.44 -20.50
CA THR A 79 -10.33 -9.57 -20.91
C THR A 79 -9.56 -10.64 -21.65
#